data_AF-A0A4R6SK18-F1
#
_entry.id   AF-A0A4R6SK18-F1
#
_cell.length_a   1.000
_cell.length_b   1.000
_cell.length_c   1.000
_cell.angle_alpha   90.00
_cell.angle_beta   90.00
_cell.angle_gamma   90.00
#
_symmetry.space_group_name_H-M   'P 1'
#
loop_
_entity.id
_entity.type
_entity.pdbx_description
1 polymer ?
#
loop_
_entity_poly.entity_id
_entity_poly.type
_entity_poly.pdbx_seq_one_letter_code
_entity_poly.pdbx_strand_id
1 'polypeptide(L)'
;MATPLRECPPVGLFKGSTAVGMEQVERRALYSDRYRRVVRDVYVPAGMRVDHVVRSYGAALIARPGAVLTGRSAAAIYGIDLANTYDPVEFVANERDRFGPIRGIRLHRGPVKPSERMDWEGIAIATPLRMAMDLLFRQAPREMSRQRRLQVAVADLDQVLRAGLVDRDVLAALLRRRRDHGVVLARQAVELADPRAESPPESELRVLLTLHDMPPTPQVEVFGKKGFAGRCDMAYESARLAIEYDGRYHFEPAQRRRDEVRLNRFRKAGWRVITITAERLYGDPEGVVRDVRAALNASRAERRAAAMSSGLRKPQVHVRLWARRPAVHLTAKPLVKALPKRAGTKVGDNPILIELADARGSPRRADRIAITTTRATIVLGSLTVCR
;
A
#
# COMPACT_ATOMS: atom_id res chain seq x y z
N MET A 1 -2.81 -11.28 -22.68
CA MET A 1 -3.90 -12.28 -22.70
C MET A 1 -4.75 -12.01 -21.48
N ALA A 2 -6.06 -11.76 -21.65
CA ALA A 2 -6.95 -11.54 -20.50
C ALA A 2 -7.00 -12.82 -19.67
N THR A 3 -6.75 -12.72 -18.36
CA THR A 3 -7.01 -13.83 -17.43
C THR A 3 -8.46 -14.24 -17.59
N PRO A 4 -8.77 -15.52 -17.89
CA PRO A 4 -10.16 -15.95 -18.00
C PRO A 4 -10.86 -15.66 -16.68
N LEU A 5 -12.08 -15.11 -16.76
CA LEU A 5 -12.94 -14.95 -15.59
C LEU A 5 -13.09 -16.30 -14.91
N ARG A 6 -13.13 -16.33 -13.57
CA ARG A 6 -13.49 -17.56 -12.89
C ARG A 6 -14.86 -18.01 -13.40
N GLU A 7 -14.89 -19.22 -13.92
CA GLU A 7 -16.11 -19.85 -14.42
C GLU A 7 -17.16 -19.86 -13.31
N CYS A 8 -18.42 -19.81 -13.70
CA CYS A 8 -19.50 -20.12 -12.78
C CYS A 8 -19.24 -21.49 -12.18
N PRO A 9 -19.29 -21.69 -10.85
CA PRO A 9 -19.39 -23.03 -10.33
C PRO A 9 -20.69 -23.61 -10.87
N PRO A 10 -20.66 -24.52 -11.86
CA PRO A 10 -21.87 -25.05 -12.41
C PRO A 10 -22.38 -26.08 -11.40
N VAL A 11 -23.70 -26.27 -11.39
CA VAL A 11 -24.42 -27.35 -10.71
C VAL A 11 -24.74 -27.10 -9.23
N GLY A 12 -25.97 -26.61 -8.97
CA GLY A 12 -26.61 -26.75 -7.66
C GLY A 12 -27.10 -25.45 -7.02
N LEU A 13 -26.73 -24.27 -7.53
CA LEU A 13 -27.30 -22.99 -7.10
C LEU A 13 -28.73 -22.84 -7.63
N PHE A 14 -29.70 -22.59 -6.74
CA PHE A 14 -31.07 -22.34 -7.15
C PHE A 14 -31.80 -21.37 -6.22
N LYS A 15 -32.80 -20.68 -6.77
CA LYS A 15 -33.71 -19.82 -6.01
C LYS A 15 -34.79 -20.67 -5.36
N GLY A 16 -34.87 -20.64 -4.03
CA GLY A 16 -35.74 -21.49 -3.23
C GLY A 16 -37.21 -21.32 -3.58
N SER A 17 -37.68 -20.06 -3.65
CA SER A 17 -39.06 -19.76 -4.06
C SER A 17 -39.42 -20.27 -5.44
N THR A 18 -38.51 -20.20 -6.42
CA THR A 18 -38.71 -20.73 -7.77
C THR A 18 -38.76 -22.26 -7.77
N ALA A 19 -37.81 -22.93 -7.12
CA ALA A 19 -37.77 -24.40 -7.07
C ALA A 19 -38.98 -25.00 -6.33
N VAL A 20 -39.46 -24.33 -5.28
CA VAL A 20 -40.69 -24.71 -4.57
C VAL A 20 -41.92 -24.47 -5.44
N GLY A 21 -41.99 -23.33 -6.13
CA GLY A 21 -43.11 -23.02 -7.02
C GLY A 21 -43.21 -23.93 -8.25
N MET A 22 -42.08 -24.49 -8.69
CA MET A 22 -42.00 -25.47 -9.78
C MET A 22 -42.08 -26.92 -9.28
N GLU A 23 -42.37 -27.15 -8.00
CA GLU A 23 -42.45 -28.48 -7.38
C GLU A 23 -41.17 -29.35 -7.49
N GLN A 24 -40.02 -28.72 -7.76
CA GLN A 24 -38.72 -29.39 -7.84
C GLN A 24 -38.13 -29.68 -6.45
N VAL A 25 -38.49 -28.86 -5.46
CA VAL A 25 -38.04 -28.99 -4.08
C VAL A 25 -39.20 -28.72 -3.13
N GLU A 26 -39.44 -29.61 -2.16
CA GLU A 26 -40.41 -29.34 -1.10
C GLU A 26 -39.95 -28.20 -0.20
N ARG A 27 -40.85 -27.28 0.16
CA ARG A 27 -40.52 -26.12 1.02
C ARG A 27 -39.82 -26.52 2.33
N ARG A 28 -40.23 -27.62 2.96
CA ARG A 28 -39.62 -28.14 4.19
C ARG A 28 -38.17 -28.60 3.99
N ALA A 29 -37.82 -29.10 2.80
CA ALA A 29 -36.48 -29.57 2.50
C ALA A 29 -35.45 -28.42 2.50
N LEU A 30 -35.86 -27.19 2.15
CA LEU A 30 -34.98 -26.00 2.23
C LEU A 30 -34.49 -25.67 3.64
N TYR A 31 -35.16 -26.20 4.67
CA TYR A 31 -34.81 -26.02 6.07
C TYR A 31 -34.14 -27.27 6.68
N SER A 32 -33.91 -28.31 5.88
CA SER A 32 -33.19 -29.51 6.31
C SER A 32 -31.68 -29.36 6.08
N ASP A 33 -30.93 -30.36 6.53
CA ASP A 33 -29.50 -30.55 6.27
C ASP A 33 -29.13 -30.83 4.81
N ARG A 34 -30.10 -30.99 3.91
CA ARG A 34 -29.86 -31.31 2.48
C ARG A 34 -29.39 -30.09 1.69
N TYR A 35 -29.77 -28.90 2.14
CA TYR A 35 -29.44 -27.66 1.47
C TYR A 35 -28.82 -26.65 2.44
N ARG A 36 -27.88 -25.86 1.92
CA ARG A 36 -27.29 -24.73 2.62
C ARG A 36 -27.73 -23.45 1.95
N ARG A 37 -28.18 -22.48 2.74
CA ARG A 37 -28.50 -21.15 2.25
C ARG A 37 -27.22 -20.35 1.98
N VAL A 38 -27.06 -19.87 0.76
CA VAL A 38 -25.90 -19.09 0.29
C VAL A 38 -26.12 -17.59 0.52
N VAL A 39 -27.26 -17.10 0.07
CA VAL A 39 -27.81 -15.75 0.33
C VAL A 39 -29.33 -15.86 0.51
N ARG A 40 -30.03 -14.75 0.73
CA ARG A 40 -31.49 -14.76 0.90
C ARG A 40 -32.16 -15.46 -0.29
N ASP A 41 -33.01 -16.45 0.00
CA ASP A 41 -33.79 -17.21 -1.00
C ASP A 41 -32.94 -17.99 -2.03
N VAL A 42 -31.65 -18.21 -1.77
CA VAL A 42 -30.77 -18.95 -2.69
C VAL A 42 -29.99 -20.02 -1.94
N TYR A 43 -30.01 -21.22 -2.50
CA TYR A 43 -29.58 -22.45 -1.85
C TYR A 43 -28.63 -23.26 -2.74
N VAL A 44 -27.82 -24.09 -2.10
CA VAL A 44 -26.99 -25.13 -2.73
C VAL A 44 -27.13 -26.45 -1.97
N PRO A 45 -26.85 -27.61 -2.58
CA PRO A 45 -26.69 -28.86 -1.84
C PRO A 45 -25.66 -28.72 -0.72
N ALA A 46 -25.91 -29.31 0.44
CA ALA A 46 -25.11 -29.08 1.65
C ALA A 46 -23.64 -29.51 1.57
N GLY A 47 -23.32 -30.46 0.68
CA GLY A 47 -21.94 -30.90 0.42
C GLY A 47 -21.12 -29.95 -0.45
N MET A 48 -21.74 -28.93 -1.04
CA MET A 48 -21.04 -27.99 -1.91
C MET A 48 -20.23 -26.97 -1.10
N ARG A 49 -18.96 -26.77 -1.50
CA ARG A 49 -18.13 -25.70 -0.95
C ARG A 49 -18.70 -24.35 -1.39
N VAL A 50 -18.91 -23.46 -0.41
CA VAL A 50 -19.35 -22.09 -0.66
C VAL A 50 -18.15 -21.16 -0.47
N ASP A 51 -17.81 -20.43 -1.52
CA ASP A 51 -16.85 -19.33 -1.48
C ASP A 51 -17.53 -18.01 -1.87
N HIS A 52 -16.75 -16.93 -1.96
CA HIS A 52 -17.27 -15.62 -2.32
C HIS A 52 -17.80 -15.55 -3.76
N VAL A 53 -17.24 -16.35 -4.68
CA VAL A 53 -17.68 -16.40 -6.08
C VAL A 53 -19.06 -17.05 -6.16
N VAL A 54 -19.26 -18.21 -5.49
CA VAL A 54 -20.58 -18.87 -5.36
C VAL A 54 -21.61 -17.90 -4.77
N ARG A 55 -21.24 -17.16 -3.72
CA ARG A 55 -22.15 -16.15 -3.13
C ARG A 55 -22.46 -15.00 -4.07
N SER A 56 -21.49 -14.58 -4.90
CA SER A 56 -21.69 -13.52 -5.90
C SER A 56 -22.70 -13.92 -6.97
N TYR A 57 -22.61 -15.17 -7.46
CA TYR A 57 -23.63 -15.76 -8.33
C TYR A 57 -25.00 -15.81 -7.67
N GLY A 58 -25.08 -16.36 -6.46
CA GLY A 58 -26.35 -16.46 -5.75
C GLY A 58 -26.99 -15.10 -5.49
N ALA A 59 -26.18 -14.08 -5.17
CA ALA A 59 -26.66 -12.72 -5.00
C ALA A 59 -27.15 -12.09 -6.31
N ALA A 60 -26.56 -12.45 -7.45
CA ALA A 60 -27.01 -11.97 -8.75
C ALA A 60 -28.39 -12.52 -9.14
N LEU A 61 -28.73 -13.76 -8.76
CA LEU A 61 -30.07 -14.35 -8.98
C LEU A 61 -31.22 -13.60 -8.29
N ILE A 62 -30.91 -12.79 -7.28
CA ILE A 62 -31.89 -11.97 -6.54
C ILE A 62 -31.72 -10.47 -6.81
N ALA A 63 -30.67 -10.07 -7.53
CA ALA A 63 -30.43 -8.68 -7.89
C ALA A 63 -31.44 -8.21 -8.93
N ARG A 64 -31.76 -6.91 -8.92
CA ARG A 64 -32.62 -6.32 -9.96
C ARG A 64 -31.88 -6.24 -11.29
N PRO A 65 -32.60 -6.37 -12.44
CA PRO A 65 -32.03 -6.07 -13.75
C PRO A 65 -31.38 -4.70 -13.75
N GLY A 66 -30.11 -4.62 -14.20
CA GLY A 66 -29.33 -3.38 -14.22
C GLY A 66 -28.35 -3.19 -13.07
N ALA A 67 -28.42 -4.00 -12.01
CA ALA A 67 -27.36 -4.05 -11.00
C ALA A 67 -26.09 -4.70 -11.57
N VAL A 68 -24.93 -4.12 -11.28
CA VAL A 68 -23.63 -4.55 -11.79
C VAL A 68 -22.74 -5.00 -10.64
N LEU A 69 -22.26 -6.24 -10.66
CA LEU A 69 -21.27 -6.75 -9.70
C LEU A 69 -19.98 -5.92 -9.79
N THR A 70 -19.45 -5.48 -8.65
CA THR A 70 -18.29 -4.57 -8.62
C THR A 70 -17.40 -4.79 -7.40
N GLY A 71 -16.40 -3.92 -7.22
CA GLY A 71 -15.54 -3.86 -6.04
C GLY A 71 -14.81 -5.17 -5.78
N ARG A 72 -14.75 -5.59 -4.52
CA ARG A 72 -14.03 -6.81 -4.12
C ARG A 72 -14.71 -8.09 -4.60
N SER A 73 -16.01 -8.03 -4.87
CA SER A 73 -16.76 -9.16 -5.45
C SER A 73 -16.40 -9.39 -6.91
N ALA A 74 -16.34 -8.32 -7.70
CA ALA A 74 -15.83 -8.42 -9.06
C ALA A 74 -14.35 -8.83 -9.07
N ALA A 75 -13.53 -8.30 -8.15
CA ALA A 75 -12.12 -8.67 -8.05
C ALA A 75 -11.92 -10.18 -7.83
N ALA A 76 -12.70 -10.79 -6.93
CA ALA A 76 -12.69 -12.24 -6.71
C ALA A 76 -13.03 -13.04 -7.97
N ILE A 77 -13.97 -12.55 -8.79
CA ILE A 77 -14.35 -13.16 -10.07
C ILE A 77 -13.24 -13.04 -11.10
N TYR A 78 -12.54 -11.90 -11.15
CA TYR A 78 -11.32 -11.71 -11.94
C TYR A 78 -10.10 -12.47 -11.40
N GLY A 79 -10.26 -13.26 -10.33
CA GLY A 79 -9.21 -14.09 -9.75
C GLY A 79 -8.32 -13.40 -8.71
N ILE A 80 -8.68 -12.19 -8.26
CA ILE A 80 -7.97 -11.45 -7.22
C ILE A 80 -8.59 -11.73 -5.85
N ASP A 81 -7.80 -12.27 -4.93
CA ASP A 81 -8.27 -12.67 -3.60
C ASP A 81 -8.37 -11.47 -2.63
N LEU A 82 -9.39 -10.64 -2.82
CA LEU A 82 -9.69 -9.47 -1.96
C LEU A 82 -10.91 -9.67 -1.06
N ALA A 83 -11.68 -10.75 -1.25
CA ALA A 83 -12.93 -10.98 -0.56
C ALA A 83 -12.93 -12.33 0.16
N ASN A 84 -13.19 -12.32 1.45
CA ASN A 84 -13.43 -13.54 2.21
C ASN A 84 -14.80 -14.12 1.86
N THR A 85 -14.96 -15.43 2.06
CA THR A 85 -16.21 -16.14 1.79
C THR A 85 -17.45 -15.43 2.30
N TYR A 86 -17.42 -14.78 3.48
CA TYR A 86 -18.62 -14.18 4.08
C TYR A 86 -18.73 -12.65 3.94
N ASP A 87 -17.80 -12.02 3.22
CA ASP A 87 -17.87 -10.58 2.97
C ASP A 87 -19.14 -10.22 2.17
N PRO A 88 -19.73 -9.03 2.35
CA PRO A 88 -20.90 -8.65 1.56
C PRO A 88 -20.62 -8.70 0.05
N VAL A 89 -21.54 -9.25 -0.73
CA VAL A 89 -21.45 -9.19 -2.19
C VAL A 89 -21.77 -7.77 -2.64
N GLU A 90 -20.95 -7.22 -3.51
CA GLU A 90 -20.99 -5.81 -3.86
C GLU A 90 -21.57 -5.58 -5.25
N PHE A 91 -22.59 -4.73 -5.29
CA PHE A 91 -23.21 -4.27 -6.52
C PHE A 91 -23.14 -2.75 -6.61
N VAL A 92 -23.16 -2.23 -7.83
CA VAL A 92 -23.51 -0.85 -8.12
C VAL A 92 -24.72 -0.82 -9.03
N ALA A 93 -25.69 0.03 -8.71
CA ALA A 93 -26.87 0.23 -9.53
C ALA A 93 -27.19 1.71 -9.70
N ASN A 94 -27.86 2.03 -10.80
CA ASN A 94 -28.51 3.33 -10.96
C ASN A 94 -29.64 3.48 -9.93
N GLU A 95 -30.04 4.73 -9.66
CA GLU A 95 -31.07 5.01 -8.66
C GLU A 95 -32.42 4.33 -8.95
N ARG A 96 -32.78 4.23 -10.24
CA ARG A 96 -34.00 3.57 -10.72
C ARG A 96 -33.99 2.05 -10.53
N ASP A 97 -32.80 1.45 -10.53
CA ASP A 97 -32.60 -0.01 -10.50
C ASP A 97 -32.27 -0.51 -9.08
N ARG A 98 -32.42 0.37 -8.08
CA ARG A 98 -32.14 0.04 -6.68
C ARG A 98 -33.04 -1.08 -6.18
N PHE A 99 -32.47 -1.97 -5.38
CA PHE A 99 -33.21 -2.93 -4.58
C PHE A 99 -32.96 -2.74 -3.08
N GLY A 100 -33.87 -3.31 -2.27
CA GLY A 100 -33.87 -3.15 -0.82
C GLY A 100 -32.59 -3.65 -0.15
N PRO A 101 -32.34 -3.28 1.12
CA PRO A 101 -31.22 -3.81 1.85
C PRO A 101 -31.38 -5.33 2.00
N ILE A 102 -30.49 -6.09 1.37
CA ILE A 102 -30.43 -7.54 1.50
C ILE A 102 -29.21 -7.86 2.37
N ARG A 103 -29.42 -8.57 3.48
CA ARG A 103 -28.33 -9.01 4.35
C ARG A 103 -27.31 -9.79 3.53
N GLY A 104 -26.04 -9.42 3.63
CA GLY A 104 -24.95 -10.03 2.86
C GLY A 104 -24.77 -9.45 1.46
N ILE A 105 -25.53 -8.40 1.08
CA ILE A 105 -25.32 -7.62 -0.13
C ILE A 105 -25.07 -6.16 0.25
N ARG A 106 -24.03 -5.57 -0.33
CA ARG A 106 -23.72 -4.15 -0.28
C ARG A 106 -24.03 -3.53 -1.63
N LEU A 107 -25.08 -2.71 -1.68
CA LEU A 107 -25.48 -1.99 -2.88
C LEU A 107 -25.00 -0.55 -2.83
N HIS A 108 -24.09 -0.20 -3.74
CA HIS A 108 -23.63 1.16 -3.99
C HIS A 108 -24.51 1.86 -5.03
N ARG A 109 -24.63 3.18 -4.88
CA ARG A 109 -25.35 4.03 -5.82
C ARG A 109 -24.36 4.74 -6.73
N GLY A 110 -24.65 4.75 -8.02
CA GLY A 110 -23.94 5.59 -8.96
C GLY A 110 -24.18 5.15 -10.41
N PRO A 111 -24.01 6.06 -11.36
CA PRO A 111 -24.15 5.73 -12.77
C PRO A 111 -23.12 4.68 -13.19
N VAL A 112 -23.53 3.74 -14.03
CA VAL A 112 -22.65 2.79 -14.72
C VAL A 112 -22.92 2.89 -16.20
N LYS A 113 -21.92 3.28 -16.98
CA LYS A 113 -22.06 3.34 -18.44
C LYS A 113 -22.09 1.93 -19.03
N PRO A 114 -22.72 1.72 -20.20
CA PRO A 114 -22.64 0.44 -20.89
C PRO A 114 -21.20 -0.06 -21.13
N SER A 115 -20.27 0.86 -21.40
CA SER A 115 -18.83 0.55 -21.58
C SER A 115 -18.08 0.22 -20.28
N GLU A 116 -18.69 0.42 -19.12
CA GLU A 116 -18.11 0.16 -17.80
C GLU A 116 -18.59 -1.17 -17.22
N ARG A 117 -19.38 -1.93 -17.98
CA ARG A 117 -19.86 -3.27 -17.63
C ARG A 117 -19.66 -4.24 -18.79
N MET A 118 -19.61 -5.51 -18.45
CA MET A 118 -19.59 -6.64 -19.39
C MET A 118 -20.52 -7.74 -18.88
N ASP A 119 -20.81 -8.71 -19.75
CA ASP A 119 -21.55 -9.91 -19.37
C ASP A 119 -20.60 -10.94 -18.74
N TRP A 120 -21.07 -11.60 -17.70
CA TRP A 120 -20.46 -12.77 -17.08
C TRP A 120 -21.59 -13.75 -16.75
N GLU A 121 -21.79 -14.73 -17.63
CA GLU A 121 -22.80 -15.78 -17.44
C GLU A 121 -24.22 -15.21 -17.25
N GLY A 122 -24.58 -14.18 -18.02
CA GLY A 122 -25.86 -13.49 -17.91
C GLY A 122 -25.95 -12.49 -16.75
N ILE A 123 -24.87 -12.28 -16.00
CA ILE A 123 -24.78 -11.31 -14.91
C ILE A 123 -23.91 -10.14 -15.36
N ALA A 124 -24.40 -8.92 -15.16
CA ALA A 124 -23.58 -7.73 -15.43
C ALA A 124 -22.47 -7.59 -14.38
N ILE A 125 -21.22 -7.53 -14.83
CA ILE A 125 -20.03 -7.29 -14.01
C ILE A 125 -19.30 -6.03 -14.48
N ALA A 126 -18.74 -5.26 -13.56
CA ALA A 126 -17.94 -4.08 -13.88
C ALA A 126 -16.68 -4.50 -14.64
N THR A 127 -16.29 -3.73 -15.67
CA THR A 127 -15.00 -3.94 -16.34
C THR A 127 -13.84 -3.77 -15.35
N PRO A 128 -12.63 -4.31 -15.60
CA PRO A 128 -11.52 -4.20 -14.66
C PRO A 128 -11.21 -2.75 -14.25
N LEU A 129 -11.27 -1.82 -15.20
CA LEU A 129 -11.04 -0.40 -14.94
C LEU A 129 -12.13 0.19 -14.04
N ARG A 130 -13.40 -0.17 -14.26
CA ARG A 130 -14.51 0.28 -13.41
C ARG A 130 -14.43 -0.34 -12.01
N MET A 131 -14.09 -1.62 -11.91
CA MET A 131 -13.87 -2.32 -10.65
C MET A 131 -12.76 -1.63 -9.84
N ALA A 132 -11.61 -1.34 -10.46
CA ALA A 132 -10.50 -0.66 -9.80
C ALA A 132 -10.90 0.72 -9.27
N MET A 133 -11.69 1.49 -10.03
CA MET A 133 -12.22 2.76 -9.54
C MET A 133 -13.18 2.59 -8.35
N ASP A 134 -14.08 1.60 -8.42
CA ASP A 134 -15.03 1.34 -7.36
C ASP A 134 -14.31 0.87 -6.07
N LEU A 135 -13.23 0.10 -6.19
CA LEU A 135 -12.33 -0.25 -5.07
C LEU A 135 -11.76 1.00 -4.40
N LEU A 136 -11.18 1.92 -5.20
CA LEU A 136 -10.57 3.15 -4.70
C LEU A 136 -11.56 4.12 -4.05
N PHE A 137 -12.82 4.13 -4.49
CA PHE A 137 -13.81 5.09 -4.00
C PHE A 137 -14.65 4.59 -2.82
N ARG A 138 -14.80 3.27 -2.63
CA ARG A 138 -15.94 2.72 -1.87
C ARG A 138 -15.61 1.72 -0.76
N GLN A 139 -14.38 1.21 -0.69
CA GLN A 139 -14.07 0.06 0.18
C GLN A 139 -13.81 0.38 1.65
N ALA A 140 -13.73 1.66 2.02
CA ALA A 140 -13.41 2.02 3.40
C ALA A 140 -14.52 2.90 4.01
N PRO A 141 -15.20 2.42 5.09
CA PRO A 141 -16.19 3.19 5.83
C PRO A 141 -15.66 4.57 6.21
N ARG A 142 -16.51 5.61 6.18
CA ARG A 142 -16.09 6.99 6.46
C ARG A 142 -15.66 7.19 7.92
N GLU A 143 -16.08 6.27 8.78
CA GLU A 143 -15.72 6.15 10.18
C GLU A 143 -14.23 5.80 10.35
N MET A 144 -13.58 5.21 9.33
CA MET A 144 -12.15 4.97 9.34
C MET A 144 -11.35 6.27 9.10
N SER A 145 -10.21 6.38 9.79
CA SER A 145 -9.28 7.48 9.58
C SER A 145 -8.86 7.58 8.10
N ARG A 146 -8.56 8.79 7.62
CA ARG A 146 -8.07 9.01 6.25
C ARG A 146 -6.88 8.11 5.90
N GLN A 147 -5.96 7.94 6.84
CA GLN A 147 -4.80 7.04 6.71
C GLN A 147 -5.25 5.60 6.45
N ARG A 148 -6.16 5.08 7.27
CA ARG A 148 -6.64 3.70 7.13
C ARG A 148 -7.33 3.47 5.78
N ARG A 149 -8.16 4.42 5.35
CA ARG A 149 -8.81 4.36 4.03
C ARG A 149 -7.81 4.34 2.89
N LEU A 150 -6.73 5.12 3.00
CA LEU A 150 -5.67 5.16 1.99
C LEU A 150 -4.86 3.86 1.97
N GLN A 151 -4.54 3.28 3.12
CA GLN A 151 -3.87 1.98 3.22
C GLN A 151 -4.67 0.89 2.50
N VAL A 152 -5.97 0.77 2.80
CA VAL A 152 -6.87 -0.22 2.16
C VAL A 152 -6.98 0.02 0.65
N ALA A 153 -7.13 1.27 0.22
CA ALA A 153 -7.24 1.62 -1.19
C ALA A 153 -5.98 1.27 -1.99
N VAL A 154 -4.79 1.52 -1.43
CA VAL A 154 -3.52 1.13 -2.05
C VAL A 154 -3.39 -0.38 -2.08
N ALA A 155 -3.73 -1.07 -0.99
CA ALA A 155 -3.66 -2.51 -0.90
C ALA A 155 -4.51 -3.21 -1.96
N ASP A 156 -5.77 -2.81 -2.10
CA ASP A 156 -6.67 -3.35 -3.14
C ASP A 156 -6.12 -3.04 -4.54
N LEU A 157 -5.60 -1.82 -4.76
CA LEU A 157 -5.05 -1.41 -6.05
C LEU A 157 -3.76 -2.18 -6.41
N ASP A 158 -2.87 -2.43 -5.44
CA ASP A 158 -1.64 -3.19 -5.65
C ASP A 158 -1.96 -4.61 -6.15
N GLN A 159 -2.98 -5.26 -5.57
CA GLN A 159 -3.42 -6.58 -6.02
C GLN A 159 -4.00 -6.54 -7.45
N VAL A 160 -4.76 -5.50 -7.79
CA VAL A 160 -5.30 -5.31 -9.15
C VAL A 160 -4.19 -5.08 -10.18
N LEU A 161 -3.22 -4.23 -9.86
CA LEU A 161 -2.07 -3.93 -10.73
C LEU A 161 -1.16 -5.16 -10.88
N ARG A 162 -0.93 -5.90 -9.80
CA ARG A 162 -0.17 -7.16 -9.81
C ARG A 162 -0.80 -8.21 -10.72
N ALA A 163 -2.14 -8.30 -10.74
CA ALA A 163 -2.87 -9.19 -11.63
C ALA A 163 -2.83 -8.76 -13.10
N GLY A 164 -2.29 -7.57 -13.43
CA GLY A 164 -2.16 -7.08 -14.80
C GLY A 164 -3.49 -6.73 -15.48
N LEU A 165 -4.58 -6.61 -14.71
CA LEU A 165 -5.91 -6.35 -15.26
C LEU A 165 -6.13 -4.88 -15.65
N VAL A 166 -5.36 -3.98 -15.05
CA VAL A 166 -5.47 -2.53 -15.23
C VAL A 166 -4.08 -1.94 -15.37
N ASP A 167 -3.92 -1.08 -16.36
CA ASP A 167 -2.72 -0.26 -16.50
C ASP A 167 -2.79 0.96 -15.57
N ARG A 168 -1.70 1.20 -14.82
CA ARG A 168 -1.61 2.28 -13.84
C ARG A 168 -1.75 3.66 -14.48
N ASP A 169 -1.15 3.88 -15.64
CA ASP A 169 -1.15 5.18 -16.30
C ASP A 169 -2.50 5.49 -16.92
N VAL A 170 -3.19 4.48 -17.46
CA VAL A 170 -4.58 4.58 -17.92
C VAL A 170 -5.50 4.96 -16.76
N LEU A 171 -5.38 4.29 -15.61
CA LEU A 171 -6.18 4.60 -14.42
C LEU A 171 -5.85 6.02 -13.89
N ALA A 172 -4.58 6.39 -13.84
CA ALA A 172 -4.15 7.72 -13.43
C ALA A 172 -4.73 8.82 -14.35
N ALA A 173 -4.66 8.61 -15.67
CA ALA A 173 -5.20 9.53 -16.66
C ALA A 173 -6.71 9.72 -16.51
N LEU A 174 -7.44 8.63 -16.27
CA LEU A 174 -8.86 8.67 -16.00
C LEU A 174 -9.17 9.48 -14.73
N LEU A 175 -8.51 9.18 -13.62
CA LEU A 175 -8.74 9.85 -12.33
C LEU A 175 -8.39 11.35 -12.35
N ARG A 176 -7.42 11.80 -13.16
CA ARG A 176 -7.09 13.23 -13.31
C ARG A 176 -8.27 14.06 -13.83
N ARG A 177 -9.09 13.49 -14.71
CA ARG A 177 -10.24 14.17 -15.33
C ARG A 177 -11.49 14.17 -14.43
N ARG A 178 -11.50 13.35 -13.38
CA ARG A 178 -12.64 13.15 -12.49
C ARG A 178 -12.74 14.20 -11.38
N ARG A 179 -13.94 14.37 -10.83
CA ARG A 179 -14.26 15.32 -9.74
C ARG A 179 -15.12 14.69 -8.64
N ASP A 180 -15.23 13.36 -8.64
CA ASP A 180 -16.06 12.63 -7.70
C ASP A 180 -15.55 12.74 -6.26
N HIS A 181 -16.46 12.53 -5.32
CA HIS A 181 -16.09 12.31 -3.93
C HIS A 181 -15.11 11.12 -3.82
N GLY A 182 -13.99 11.32 -3.12
CA GLY A 182 -12.95 10.30 -2.95
C GLY A 182 -11.85 10.34 -4.02
N VAL A 183 -11.97 11.15 -5.08
CA VAL A 183 -10.97 11.23 -6.15
C VAL A 183 -9.57 11.65 -5.66
N VAL A 184 -9.50 12.51 -4.64
CA VAL A 184 -8.22 12.94 -4.06
C VAL A 184 -7.50 11.76 -3.41
N LEU A 185 -8.21 10.94 -2.64
CA LEU A 185 -7.65 9.74 -2.03
C LEU A 185 -7.25 8.72 -3.10
N ALA A 186 -8.08 8.53 -4.11
CA ALA A 186 -7.79 7.62 -5.21
C ALA A 186 -6.52 8.01 -5.99
N ARG A 187 -6.32 9.32 -6.26
CA ARG A 187 -5.08 9.80 -6.89
C ARG A 187 -3.87 9.54 -6.02
N GLN A 188 -3.97 9.82 -4.72
CA GLN A 188 -2.89 9.50 -3.78
C GLN A 188 -2.62 7.99 -3.69
N ALA A 189 -3.66 7.16 -3.77
CA ALA A 189 -3.49 5.71 -3.79
C ALA A 189 -2.71 5.26 -5.03
N VAL A 190 -3.02 5.80 -6.22
CA VAL A 190 -2.26 5.53 -7.45
C VAL A 190 -0.81 5.99 -7.35
N GLU A 191 -0.53 7.12 -6.68
CA GLU A 191 0.84 7.59 -6.44
C GLU A 191 1.64 6.63 -5.54
N LEU A 192 0.99 6.07 -4.52
CA LEU A 192 1.59 5.15 -3.55
C LEU A 192 1.56 3.68 -3.99
N ALA A 193 0.87 3.33 -5.07
CA ALA A 193 0.74 1.96 -5.53
C ALA A 193 2.09 1.36 -5.94
N ASP A 194 2.33 0.12 -5.53
CA ASP A 194 3.48 -0.68 -5.87
C ASP A 194 3.07 -2.17 -5.96
N PRO A 195 2.86 -2.72 -7.18
CA PRO A 195 2.35 -4.09 -7.38
C PRO A 195 3.30 -5.20 -6.92
N ARG A 196 4.50 -4.85 -6.45
CA ARG A 196 5.44 -5.81 -5.87
C ARG A 196 4.95 -6.35 -4.52
N ALA A 197 4.16 -5.60 -3.76
CA ALA A 197 3.58 -6.12 -2.52
C ALA A 197 2.67 -7.33 -2.82
N GLU A 198 2.93 -8.46 -2.16
CA GLU A 198 2.30 -9.75 -2.54
C GLU A 198 1.01 -10.00 -1.77
N SER A 199 0.71 -9.18 -0.77
CA SER A 199 -0.52 -9.26 0.01
C SER A 199 -1.07 -7.88 0.41
N PRO A 200 -2.38 -7.78 0.73
CA PRO A 200 -2.95 -6.55 1.24
C PRO A 200 -2.26 -6.04 2.52
N PRO A 201 -1.98 -6.87 3.57
CA PRO A 201 -1.30 -6.38 4.77
C PRO A 201 0.11 -5.84 4.52
N GLU A 202 0.89 -6.42 3.60
CA GLU A 202 2.19 -5.87 3.19
C GLU A 202 2.03 -4.46 2.59
N SER A 203 1.04 -4.30 1.71
CA SER A 203 0.75 -3.01 1.08
C SER A 203 0.33 -1.97 2.13
N GLU A 204 -0.53 -2.35 3.07
CA GLU A 204 -0.98 -1.49 4.16
C GLU A 204 0.16 -1.07 5.10
N LEU A 205 1.08 -1.99 5.43
CA LEU A 205 2.27 -1.71 6.23
C LEU A 205 3.25 -0.81 5.49
N ARG A 206 3.47 -1.04 4.19
CA ARG A 206 4.31 -0.19 3.34
C ARG A 206 3.78 1.25 3.30
N VAL A 207 2.46 1.41 3.13
CA VAL A 207 1.81 2.73 3.15
C VAL A 207 1.91 3.37 4.53
N LEU A 208 1.68 2.62 5.61
CA LEU A 208 1.86 3.12 6.99
C LEU A 208 3.22 3.77 7.17
N LEU A 209 4.29 3.03 6.82
CA LEU A 209 5.66 3.48 6.99
C LEU A 209 6.02 4.64 6.06
N THR A 210 5.51 4.62 4.82
CA THR A 210 5.69 5.70 3.85
C THR A 210 5.08 7.00 4.33
N LEU A 211 3.88 6.97 4.91
CA LEU A 211 3.22 8.14 5.48
C LEU A 211 3.95 8.70 6.73
N HIS A 212 4.87 7.95 7.30
CA HIS A 212 5.70 8.33 8.45
C HIS A 212 7.16 8.63 8.07
N ASP A 213 7.39 9.01 6.81
CA ASP A 213 8.68 9.38 6.22
C ASP A 213 9.72 8.26 6.23
N MET A 214 9.26 7.00 6.22
CA MET A 214 10.10 5.82 6.18
C MET A 214 9.62 4.89 5.06
N PRO A 215 9.73 5.27 3.77
CA PRO A 215 9.32 4.39 2.67
C PRO A 215 10.25 3.17 2.59
N PRO A 216 9.74 1.93 2.75
CA PRO A 216 10.55 0.73 2.54
C PRO A 216 10.48 0.27 1.08
N THR A 217 11.50 -0.46 0.62
CA THR A 217 11.50 -1.12 -0.69
C THR A 217 10.85 -2.50 -0.55
N PRO A 218 9.77 -2.82 -1.27
CA PRO A 218 9.15 -4.15 -1.21
C PRO A 218 9.98 -5.21 -1.95
N GLN A 219 9.81 -6.48 -1.54
CA GLN A 219 10.32 -7.68 -2.21
C GLN A 219 11.83 -7.66 -2.47
N VAL A 220 12.61 -7.20 -1.49
CA VAL A 220 14.07 -7.10 -1.60
C VAL A 220 14.71 -8.47 -1.43
N GLU A 221 15.59 -8.81 -2.36
CA GLU A 221 16.41 -10.02 -2.30
C GLU A 221 17.60 -9.83 -1.35
N VAL A 222 17.79 -10.80 -0.47
CA VAL A 222 18.88 -10.81 0.50
C VAL A 222 19.91 -11.86 0.08
N PHE A 223 21.16 -11.44 -0.04
CA PHE A 223 22.29 -12.32 -0.34
C PHE A 223 23.22 -12.42 0.86
N GLY A 224 23.61 -13.65 1.20
CA GLY A 224 24.61 -13.95 2.22
C GLY A 224 25.90 -14.52 1.61
N LYS A 225 26.83 -14.97 2.45
CA LYS A 225 28.11 -15.55 2.01
C LYS A 225 27.95 -16.79 1.11
N LYS A 226 26.84 -17.51 1.23
CA LYS A 226 26.53 -18.73 0.46
C LYS A 226 25.62 -18.45 -0.74
N GLY A 227 25.49 -17.20 -1.16
CA GLY A 227 24.56 -16.78 -2.22
C GLY A 227 23.19 -16.36 -1.68
N PHE A 228 22.14 -16.63 -2.46
CA PHE A 228 20.77 -16.19 -2.17
C PHE A 228 20.26 -16.74 -0.83
N ALA A 229 19.86 -15.84 0.08
CA ALA A 229 19.33 -16.19 1.40
C ALA A 229 17.79 -16.23 1.44
N GLY A 230 17.15 -15.50 0.52
CA GLY A 230 15.69 -15.37 0.43
C GLY A 230 15.29 -13.94 0.03
N ARG A 231 13.98 -13.75 -0.12
CA ARG A 231 13.35 -12.45 -0.34
C ARG A 231 12.59 -12.04 0.92
N CYS A 232 12.64 -10.76 1.26
CA CYS A 232 11.88 -10.19 2.36
C CYS A 232 10.73 -9.35 1.83
N ASP A 233 9.63 -9.26 2.59
CA ASP A 233 8.43 -8.56 2.15
C ASP A 233 8.73 -7.09 1.85
N MET A 234 9.52 -6.44 2.72
CA MET A 234 10.07 -5.13 2.46
C MET A 234 11.32 -4.84 3.31
N ALA A 235 12.12 -3.88 2.88
CA ALA A 235 13.41 -3.58 3.51
C ALA A 235 13.86 -2.14 3.38
N TYR A 236 14.80 -1.78 4.26
CA TYR A 236 15.68 -0.62 4.12
C TYR A 236 17.10 -1.11 3.91
N GLU A 237 17.49 -1.30 2.65
CA GLU A 237 18.78 -1.90 2.25
C GLU A 237 19.98 -1.19 2.87
N SER A 238 19.99 0.15 2.85
CA SER A 238 21.08 0.95 3.43
C SER A 238 21.23 0.73 4.94
N ALA A 239 20.16 0.34 5.64
CA ALA A 239 20.16 0.06 7.07
C ALA A 239 20.27 -1.44 7.39
N ARG A 240 20.31 -2.31 6.36
CA ARG A 240 20.18 -3.78 6.46
C ARG A 240 19.06 -4.19 7.41
N LEU A 241 17.90 -3.55 7.26
CA LEU A 241 16.70 -3.83 8.05
C LEU A 241 15.65 -4.46 7.14
N ALA A 242 15.30 -5.71 7.41
CA ALA A 242 14.21 -6.44 6.77
C ALA A 242 12.96 -6.36 7.66
N ILE A 243 11.81 -6.18 7.03
CA ILE A 243 10.49 -6.18 7.66
C ILE A 243 9.69 -7.31 7.01
N GLU A 244 9.11 -8.15 7.86
CA GLU A 244 8.30 -9.30 7.49
C GLU A 244 6.91 -9.14 8.10
N TYR A 245 5.86 -9.38 7.31
CA TYR A 245 4.51 -9.49 7.81
C TYR A 245 4.20 -10.94 8.17
N ASP A 246 3.66 -11.15 9.37
CA ASP A 246 3.31 -12.48 9.87
C ASP A 246 1.80 -12.71 9.78
N GLY A 247 1.37 -13.36 8.70
CA GLY A 247 -0.01 -13.74 8.45
C GLY A 247 -0.48 -15.00 9.19
N ARG A 248 0.16 -15.40 10.30
CA ARG A 248 -0.07 -16.66 11.05
C ARG A 248 -1.49 -16.80 11.65
N TYR A 249 -2.46 -17.10 10.79
CA TYR A 249 -3.77 -17.66 11.19
C TYR A 249 -4.04 -19.05 10.61
N HIS A 250 -3.16 -19.59 9.74
CA HIS A 250 -3.42 -20.87 9.05
C HIS A 250 -2.23 -21.85 8.93
N PHE A 251 -1.07 -21.60 9.56
CA PHE A 251 0.15 -22.33 9.18
C PHE A 251 0.52 -23.56 10.02
N GLU A 252 0.77 -24.65 9.32
CA GLU A 252 1.32 -25.92 9.80
C GLU A 252 2.73 -25.77 10.41
N PRO A 253 3.12 -26.61 11.38
CA PRO A 253 4.44 -26.56 12.04
C PRO A 253 5.65 -26.59 11.08
N ALA A 254 5.52 -27.24 9.92
CA ALA A 254 6.59 -27.34 8.92
C ALA A 254 6.90 -26.00 8.24
N GLN A 255 5.90 -25.15 8.02
CA GLN A 255 6.11 -23.84 7.42
C GLN A 255 6.83 -22.89 8.38
N ARG A 256 6.46 -22.92 9.68
CA ARG A 256 7.14 -22.14 10.72
C ARG A 256 8.64 -22.42 10.78
N ARG A 257 9.02 -23.71 10.71
CA ARG A 257 10.45 -24.11 10.67
C ARG A 257 11.17 -23.54 9.45
N ARG A 258 10.55 -23.57 8.27
CA ARG A 258 11.13 -23.00 7.04
C ARG A 258 11.32 -21.50 7.15
N ASP A 259 10.33 -20.79 7.71
CA ASP A 259 10.41 -19.35 7.93
C ASP A 259 11.52 -18.99 8.91
N GLU A 260 11.61 -19.67 10.06
CA GLU A 260 12.69 -19.46 11.03
C GLU A 260 14.08 -19.69 10.42
N VAL A 261 14.24 -20.74 9.62
CA VAL A 261 15.50 -20.99 8.89
C VAL A 261 15.81 -19.84 7.93
N ARG A 262 14.83 -19.32 7.18
CA ARG A 262 14.99 -18.16 6.28
C ARG A 262 15.43 -16.92 7.05
N LEU A 263 14.72 -16.56 8.13
CA LEU A 263 15.05 -15.38 8.93
C LEU A 263 16.44 -15.51 9.59
N ASN A 264 16.83 -16.71 9.99
CA ASN A 264 18.19 -16.95 10.49
C ASN A 264 19.26 -16.76 9.42
N ARG A 265 18.98 -17.06 8.15
CA ARG A 265 19.90 -16.72 7.04
C ARG A 265 20.04 -15.21 6.86
N PHE A 266 18.96 -14.44 7.00
CA PHE A 266 19.02 -12.97 6.95
C PHE A 266 19.89 -12.41 8.06
N ARG A 267 19.68 -12.88 9.30
CA ARG A 267 20.51 -12.49 10.46
C ARG A 267 21.99 -12.81 10.23
N LYS A 268 22.30 -14.00 9.71
CA LYS A 268 23.68 -14.39 9.34
C LYS A 268 24.27 -13.56 8.20
N ALA A 269 23.43 -13.00 7.32
CA ALA A 269 23.83 -12.05 6.28
C ALA A 269 24.00 -10.60 6.82
N GLY A 270 23.86 -10.39 8.13
CA GLY A 270 24.02 -9.09 8.78
C GLY A 270 22.79 -8.21 8.68
N TRP A 271 21.61 -8.80 8.45
CA TRP A 271 20.34 -8.10 8.45
C TRP A 271 19.66 -8.17 9.81
N ARG A 272 19.17 -7.03 10.29
CA ARG A 272 18.17 -6.97 11.36
C ARG A 272 16.82 -7.32 10.76
N VAL A 273 16.03 -8.12 11.45
CA VAL A 273 14.70 -8.56 11.01
C VAL A 273 13.67 -8.13 12.05
N ILE A 274 12.63 -7.44 11.60
CA ILE A 274 11.44 -7.13 12.41
C ILE A 274 10.26 -7.88 11.79
N THR A 275 9.52 -8.60 12.61
CA THR A 275 8.31 -9.30 12.20
C THR A 275 7.10 -8.58 12.78
N ILE A 276 6.13 -8.23 11.93
CA ILE A 276 4.92 -7.49 12.30
C ILE A 276 3.71 -8.40 12.10
N THR A 277 2.96 -8.66 13.17
CA THR A 277 1.74 -9.46 13.10
C THR A 277 0.52 -8.60 12.77
N ALA A 278 -0.60 -9.26 12.40
CA ALA A 278 -1.89 -8.60 12.21
C ALA A 278 -2.35 -7.80 13.45
N GLU A 279 -2.19 -8.38 14.65
CA GLU A 279 -2.58 -7.75 15.91
C GLU A 279 -1.80 -6.46 16.14
N ARG A 280 -0.52 -6.43 15.79
CA ARG A 280 0.30 -5.22 15.89
C ARG A 280 -0.05 -4.20 14.82
N LEU A 281 -0.15 -4.63 13.57
CA LEU A 281 -0.44 -3.72 12.45
C LEU A 281 -1.77 -2.99 12.63
N TYR A 282 -2.80 -3.69 13.14
CA TYR A 282 -4.15 -3.14 13.27
C TYR A 282 -4.49 -2.66 14.68
N GLY A 283 -3.88 -3.24 15.72
CA GLY A 283 -4.12 -2.88 17.12
C GLY A 283 -3.21 -1.76 17.65
N ASP A 284 -1.96 -1.68 17.19
CA ASP A 284 -0.99 -0.65 17.60
C ASP A 284 -0.09 -0.21 16.42
N PRO A 285 -0.65 0.42 15.37
CA PRO A 285 0.11 0.89 14.22
C PRO A 285 1.20 1.91 14.60
N GLU A 286 0.95 2.74 15.61
CA GLU A 286 1.95 3.72 16.09
C GLU A 286 3.13 3.05 16.79
N GLY A 287 2.90 1.96 17.51
CA GLY A 287 3.97 1.12 18.04
C GLY A 287 4.81 0.48 16.95
N VAL A 288 4.19 0.01 15.86
CA VAL A 288 4.93 -0.50 14.69
C VAL A 288 5.84 0.58 14.10
N VAL A 289 5.32 1.79 13.90
CA VAL A 289 6.10 2.94 13.42
C VAL A 289 7.28 3.25 14.36
N ARG A 290 7.03 3.26 15.67
CA ARG A 290 8.05 3.54 16.68
C ARG A 290 9.18 2.53 16.64
N ASP A 291 8.86 1.24 16.54
CA ASP A 291 9.85 0.16 16.52
C ASP A 291 10.71 0.20 15.26
N VAL A 292 10.09 0.40 14.09
CA VAL A 292 10.81 0.52 12.82
C VAL A 292 11.74 1.74 12.85
N ARG A 293 11.26 2.88 13.37
CA ARG A 293 12.07 4.10 13.51
C ARG A 293 13.25 3.89 14.46
N ALA A 294 13.02 3.22 15.60
CA ALA A 294 14.07 2.90 16.56
C ALA A 294 15.15 2.01 15.92
N ALA A 295 14.74 0.96 15.18
CA ALA A 295 15.67 0.08 14.48
C ALA A 295 16.48 0.79 13.40
N LEU A 296 15.87 1.70 12.64
CA LEU A 296 16.56 2.53 11.65
C LEU A 296 17.61 3.45 12.30
N ASN A 297 17.27 4.05 13.44
CA ASN A 297 18.19 4.91 14.18
C ASN A 297 19.37 4.11 14.77
N ALA A 298 19.10 2.91 15.31
CA ALA A 298 20.15 2.00 15.77
C ALA A 298 21.10 1.63 14.61
N SER A 299 20.57 1.23 13.45
CA SER A 299 21.39 0.93 12.25
C SER A 299 22.21 2.14 11.76
N ARG A 300 21.73 3.37 11.95
CA ARG A 300 22.50 4.59 11.63
C ARG A 300 23.63 4.82 12.65
N ALA A 301 23.36 4.62 13.94
CA ALA A 301 24.36 4.78 15.00
C ALA A 301 25.50 3.75 14.87
N GLU A 302 25.15 2.48 14.65
CA GLU A 302 26.12 1.38 14.45
C GLU A 302 27.04 1.66 13.26
N ARG A 303 26.49 2.09 12.12
CA ARG A 303 27.29 2.46 10.93
C ARG A 303 28.20 3.66 11.19
N ARG A 304 27.73 4.67 11.92
CA ARG A 304 28.56 5.83 12.29
C ARG A 304 29.72 5.39 13.19
N ALA A 305 29.47 4.53 14.18
CA ALA A 305 30.50 3.99 15.05
C ALA A 305 31.53 3.16 14.27
N ALA A 306 31.08 2.29 13.36
CA ALA A 306 31.97 1.49 12.50
C ALA A 306 32.82 2.34 11.54
N ALA A 307 32.26 3.43 11.01
CA ALA A 307 33.02 4.38 10.18
C ALA A 307 34.10 5.11 11.00
N MET A 308 33.81 5.44 12.26
CA MET A 308 34.78 6.07 13.16
C MET A 308 35.90 5.12 13.58
N SER A 309 35.59 3.84 13.82
CA SER A 309 36.60 2.84 14.24
C SER A 309 37.46 2.31 13.10
N SER A 310 36.98 2.32 11.85
CA SER A 310 37.72 1.85 10.67
C SER A 310 38.76 2.86 10.13
N GLY A 311 38.96 4.00 10.79
CA GLY A 311 39.94 5.01 10.35
C GLY A 311 39.59 5.70 9.04
N LEU A 312 38.40 5.46 8.47
CA LEU A 312 37.87 6.27 7.38
C LEU A 312 37.69 7.70 7.89
N ARG A 313 38.65 8.57 7.53
CA ARG A 313 38.59 10.01 7.77
C ARG A 313 37.18 10.50 7.45
N LYS A 314 36.63 11.34 8.34
CA LYS A 314 35.41 12.11 8.09
C LYS A 314 35.43 12.54 6.62
N PRO A 315 34.35 12.35 5.83
CA PRO A 315 34.32 12.86 4.47
C PRO A 315 34.69 14.35 4.54
N GLN A 316 35.84 14.71 3.97
CA GLN A 316 36.16 16.11 3.76
C GLN A 316 35.11 16.62 2.79
N VAL A 317 34.15 17.38 3.31
CA VAL A 317 33.18 18.08 2.48
C VAL A 317 33.95 19.19 1.78
N HIS A 318 34.44 18.91 0.56
CA HIS A 318 34.95 19.93 -0.33
C HIS A 318 33.76 20.67 -0.93
N VAL A 319 33.45 21.84 -0.36
CA VAL A 319 32.51 22.79 -0.97
C VAL A 319 33.24 23.47 -2.12
N ARG A 320 33.00 23.06 -3.37
CA ARG A 320 33.43 23.81 -4.57
C ARG A 320 32.39 24.89 -4.86
N LEU A 321 32.73 26.15 -4.57
CA LEU A 321 31.97 27.32 -5.01
C LEU A 321 32.28 27.56 -6.49
N TRP A 322 31.28 27.43 -7.36
CA TRP A 322 31.38 27.83 -8.76
C TRP A 322 30.88 29.26 -8.91
N ALA A 323 31.78 30.19 -9.23
CA ALA A 323 31.40 31.53 -9.66
C ALA A 323 31.22 31.54 -11.19
N ARG A 324 30.03 31.92 -11.68
CA ARG A 324 29.79 32.19 -13.10
C ARG A 324 30.38 33.56 -13.49
N ARG A 325 31.70 33.67 -13.58
CA ARG A 325 32.48 34.68 -14.36
C ARG A 325 33.98 34.60 -13.99
N PRO A 326 34.90 34.90 -14.93
CA PRO A 326 36.33 34.83 -14.65
C PRO A 326 36.76 35.99 -13.75
N ALA A 327 37.73 35.69 -12.87
CA ALA A 327 38.53 36.62 -12.07
C ALA A 327 37.82 37.37 -10.91
N VAL A 328 37.65 36.68 -9.78
CA VAL A 328 37.94 37.28 -8.46
C VAL A 328 38.63 36.19 -7.62
N HIS A 329 39.89 36.40 -7.25
CA HIS A 329 40.58 35.54 -6.28
C HIS A 329 39.91 35.70 -4.91
N LEU A 330 39.04 34.75 -4.57
CA LEU A 330 38.50 34.60 -3.22
C LEU A 330 39.45 33.70 -2.41
N THR A 331 40.27 34.30 -1.56
CA THR A 331 41.01 33.58 -0.51
C THR A 331 40.07 33.30 0.65
N ALA A 332 39.38 32.16 0.61
CA ALA A 332 38.64 31.66 1.76
C ALA A 332 39.62 31.02 2.75
N LYS A 333 39.88 31.66 3.89
CA LYS A 333 40.43 30.96 5.06
C LYS A 333 39.28 30.22 5.74
N PRO A 334 39.29 28.88 5.86
CA PRO A 334 38.26 28.16 6.57
C PRO A 334 38.42 28.45 8.07
N LEU A 335 37.67 29.42 8.60
CA LEU A 335 37.55 29.60 10.04
C LEU A 335 36.41 28.72 10.54
N VAL A 336 36.73 27.46 10.86
CA VAL A 336 35.78 26.56 11.55
C VAL A 336 35.76 26.98 13.02
N LYS A 337 34.98 28.01 13.38
CA LYS A 337 34.68 28.31 14.79
C LYS A 337 33.48 27.49 15.22
N ALA A 338 33.71 26.50 16.08
CA ALA A 338 32.63 25.87 16.83
C ALA A 338 32.05 26.90 17.81
N LEU A 339 30.76 27.22 17.70
CA LEU A 339 30.08 28.01 18.72
C LEU A 339 30.04 27.23 20.05
N PRO A 340 30.20 27.89 21.21
CA PRO A 340 29.97 27.25 22.50
C PRO A 340 28.54 26.71 22.58
N LYS A 341 28.38 25.51 23.14
CA LYS A 341 27.09 24.83 23.29
C LYS A 341 26.09 25.76 23.98
N ARG A 342 24.98 26.09 23.32
CA ARG A 342 23.80 26.59 24.04
C ARG A 342 23.19 25.43 24.82
N ALA A 343 22.98 25.64 26.13
CA ALA A 343 22.29 24.68 26.99
C ALA A 343 20.94 24.32 26.35
N GLY A 344 20.70 23.01 26.13
CA GLY A 344 19.46 22.48 25.55
C GLY A 344 19.52 21.97 24.10
N THR A 345 20.65 22.07 23.39
CA THR A 345 20.75 21.60 21.99
C THR A 345 21.24 20.14 21.92
N LYS A 346 20.49 19.26 21.23
CA LYS A 346 20.85 17.83 21.05
C LYS A 346 22.10 17.66 20.16
N VAL A 347 22.89 16.63 20.42
CA VAL A 347 24.11 16.31 19.68
C VAL A 347 23.76 15.96 18.22
N GLY A 348 24.03 16.88 17.28
CA GLY A 348 23.81 16.68 15.84
C GLY A 348 23.40 17.93 15.05
N ASP A 349 22.89 18.96 15.74
CA ASP A 349 22.26 20.13 15.10
C ASP A 349 23.12 21.41 15.17
N ASN A 350 24.46 21.31 15.17
CA ASN A 350 25.28 22.51 15.14
C ASN A 350 25.26 23.11 13.72
N PRO A 351 24.69 24.31 13.49
CA PRO A 351 24.79 24.96 12.20
C PRO A 351 26.25 25.32 11.91
N ILE A 352 26.72 24.98 10.72
CA ILE A 352 28.00 25.50 10.21
C ILE A 352 27.70 26.89 9.64
N LEU A 353 28.23 27.93 10.29
CA LEU A 353 28.23 29.29 9.76
C LEU A 353 29.42 29.44 8.82
N ILE A 354 29.14 29.82 7.57
CA ILE A 354 30.17 30.25 6.61
C ILE A 354 30.08 31.77 6.54
N GLU A 355 31.06 32.48 7.10
CA GLU A 355 31.24 33.91 6.86
C GLU A 355 31.98 34.12 5.54
N LEU A 356 31.38 34.89 4.64
CA LEU A 356 32.03 35.34 3.42
C LEU A 356 32.53 36.77 3.66
N ALA A 357 33.86 36.96 3.56
CA ALA A 357 34.50 38.27 3.61
C ALA A 357 35.12 38.61 2.25
N ASP A 358 35.12 39.88 1.88
CA ASP A 358 35.88 40.34 0.71
C ASP A 358 37.38 40.44 1.02
N ALA A 359 38.21 40.57 -0.02
CA ALA A 359 39.66 40.67 0.10
C ALA A 359 40.16 41.92 0.88
N ARG A 360 39.25 42.81 1.30
CA ARG A 360 39.55 44.03 2.07
C ARG A 360 39.11 43.95 3.54
N GLY A 361 38.66 42.78 4.01
CA GLY A 361 38.45 42.51 5.43
C GLY A 361 37.32 43.29 6.09
N SER A 362 36.43 43.93 5.32
CA SER A 362 35.29 44.65 5.85
C SER A 362 34.03 43.76 5.90
N PRO A 363 33.47 43.46 7.08
CA PRO A 363 32.25 42.67 7.17
C PRO A 363 31.06 43.48 6.67
N ARG A 364 30.57 43.20 5.46
CA ARG A 364 29.20 43.59 5.10
C ARG A 364 28.22 42.64 5.78
N ARG A 365 27.10 43.20 6.23
CA ARG A 365 25.97 42.55 6.93
C ARG A 365 25.82 41.09 6.47
N ALA A 366 26.18 40.16 7.35
CA ALA A 366 26.28 38.74 7.05
C ALA A 366 24.91 38.16 6.65
N ASP A 367 24.78 37.72 5.40
CA ASP A 367 23.75 36.76 5.02
C ASP A 367 24.10 35.43 5.68
N ARG A 368 23.41 35.13 6.80
CA ARG A 368 23.57 33.88 7.54
C ARG A 368 22.96 32.73 6.75
N ILE A 369 23.81 31.90 6.15
CA ILE A 369 23.36 30.65 5.52
C ILE A 369 23.47 29.53 6.55
N ALA A 370 22.33 29.03 7.02
CA ALA A 370 22.27 27.86 7.88
C ALA A 370 22.27 26.59 7.00
N ILE A 371 23.33 25.77 7.10
CA ILE A 371 23.40 24.47 6.44
C ILE A 371 23.02 23.40 7.46
N THR A 372 21.87 22.75 7.25
CA THR A 372 21.51 21.53 7.99
C THR A 372 22.05 20.31 7.25
N THR A 373 22.78 19.45 7.96
CA THR A 373 23.42 18.27 7.39
C THR A 373 22.41 17.16 7.12
N THR A 374 21.62 17.30 6.05
CA THR A 374 20.94 16.18 5.39
C THR A 374 20.57 16.58 3.96
N ARG A 375 21.44 16.26 2.99
CA ARG A 375 21.39 16.58 1.55
C ARG A 375 21.68 18.05 1.19
N ALA A 376 22.84 18.31 0.59
CA ALA A 376 23.13 19.60 -0.04
C ALA A 376 22.97 19.49 -1.56
N THR A 377 21.88 20.05 -2.10
CA THR A 377 21.88 20.72 -3.40
C THR A 377 21.64 22.19 -3.09
N ILE A 378 22.63 23.04 -3.31
CA ILE A 378 22.52 24.49 -3.07
C ILE A 378 22.09 25.12 -4.40
N VAL A 379 20.86 25.61 -4.46
CA VAL A 379 20.41 26.51 -5.53
C VAL A 379 20.65 27.94 -5.03
N LEU A 380 21.64 28.63 -5.60
CA LEU A 380 21.82 30.06 -5.38
C LEU A 380 20.70 30.80 -6.12
N GLY A 381 19.73 31.32 -5.37
CA GLY A 381 18.76 32.28 -5.88
C GLY A 381 19.45 33.56 -6.34
N SER A 382 19.01 34.10 -7.47
CA SER A 382 19.50 35.33 -8.10
C SER A 382 19.52 36.51 -7.11
N LEU A 383 20.70 37.10 -6.89
CA LEU A 383 20.84 38.40 -6.23
C LEU A 383 20.68 39.50 -7.29
N THR A 384 19.56 40.21 -7.24
CA THR A 384 19.38 41.49 -7.95
C THR A 384 19.98 42.58 -7.08
N VAL A 385 21.06 43.21 -7.56
CA VAL A 385 21.62 44.41 -6.91
C VAL A 385 20.89 45.62 -7.49
N CYS A 386 20.00 46.23 -6.71
CA CYS A 386 19.60 47.62 -6.95
C CYS A 386 20.79 48.53 -6.58
N ARG A 387 21.08 49.49 -7.47
CA ARG A 387 22.22 50.42 -7.37
C ARG A 387 22.11 51.36 -6.17
#